data_AF-A0A7J6QT19-F1
#
_entry.id   AF-A0A7J6QT19-F1
#
_cell.length_a   1.000
_cell.length_b   1.000
_cell.length_c   1.000
_cell.angle_alpha   90.00
_cell.angle_beta   90.00
_cell.angle_gamma   90.00
#
_symmetry.space_group_name_H-M   'P 1'
#
loop_
_entity.id
_entity.type
_entity.pdbx_description
1 polymer ?
#
loop_
_entity_poly.entity_id
_entity_poly.type
_entity_poly.pdbx_seq_one_letter_code
_entity_poly.pdbx_strand_id
1 'polypeptide(L)'
;MAAFEDDLVQLQRFYAGLGPPPLEEVYYITGLPDQFQQDLLTECPAMLILAYMVVAEIKLRLGEVRTSASFWTQGHQFLAELESSAAETMMESWPILEAQRYYEASVLEIREDFAGVIPVGSDLTIYEKCDSTTDPDPFLPLFSSVQIRHLDDGDTRQDECSAYLTYIVSNYGNLPKHILFLQGDALKHANRGLLRLILVGVSFGTVKAQFVHLNSPRLVSAQTKCRKAIYEQVFGEPLEEKLSTYCCAQFLVASSRITARTVEFYEKMAKSMNEASPGECSDIVGHSTQCLIYESLWHVVLGEPPALPRRVEDASLPSFLRPLEEDAESYLPRGSK
;
A
#
# COMPACT_ATOMS: atom_id res chain seq x y z
N MET A 1 26.61 7.04 24.57
CA MET A 1 26.16 5.76 25.14
C MET A 1 24.64 5.68 25.18
N ALA A 2 23.91 6.61 25.82
CA ALA A 2 22.44 6.54 25.89
C ALA A 2 21.73 6.43 24.52
N ALA A 3 22.12 7.24 23.52
CA ALA A 3 21.53 7.15 22.17
C ALA A 3 21.73 5.77 21.50
N PHE A 4 22.85 5.11 21.78
CA PHE A 4 23.16 3.79 21.21
C PHE A 4 22.34 2.67 21.86
N GLU A 5 21.96 2.83 23.13
CA GLU A 5 21.08 1.88 23.81
C GLU A 5 19.67 1.94 23.20
N ASP A 6 19.18 3.14 22.86
CA ASP A 6 17.88 3.32 22.22
C ASP A 6 17.84 2.66 20.82
N ASP A 7 18.90 2.82 20.02
CA ASP A 7 19.00 2.22 18.68
C ASP A 7 19.03 0.68 18.73
N LEU A 8 19.77 0.10 19.69
CA LEU A 8 19.81 -1.35 19.89
C LEU A 8 18.47 -1.91 20.35
N VAL A 9 17.76 -1.18 21.24
CA VAL A 9 16.41 -1.55 21.65
C VAL A 9 15.45 -1.48 20.46
N GLN A 10 15.55 -0.47 19.60
CA GLN A 10 14.74 -0.36 18.40
C GLN A 10 14.99 -1.53 17.44
N LEU A 11 16.25 -1.89 17.20
CA LEU A 11 16.61 -3.01 16.33
C LEU A 11 16.19 -4.36 16.91
N GLN A 12 16.34 -4.56 18.23
CA GLN A 12 15.83 -5.74 18.91
C GLN A 12 14.32 -5.85 18.78
N ARG A 13 13.60 -4.74 18.94
CA ARG A 13 12.15 -4.71 18.72
C ARG A 13 11.80 -4.98 17.27
N PHE A 14 12.56 -4.47 16.30
CA PHE A 14 12.35 -4.73 14.89
C PHE A 14 12.44 -6.24 14.59
N TYR A 15 13.55 -6.90 14.93
CA TYR A 15 13.71 -8.34 14.68
C TYR A 15 12.77 -9.20 15.54
N ALA A 16 12.30 -8.73 16.69
CA ALA A 16 11.24 -9.39 17.45
C ALA A 16 9.82 -9.18 16.86
N GLY A 17 9.67 -8.38 15.80
CA GLY A 17 8.37 -8.01 15.22
C GLY A 17 7.54 -7.05 16.08
N LEU A 18 8.18 -6.38 17.06
CA LEU A 18 7.57 -5.49 18.07
C LEU A 18 7.80 -3.99 17.78
N GLY A 19 8.48 -3.66 16.68
CA GLY A 19 8.82 -2.28 16.29
C GLY A 19 9.05 -2.11 14.78
N PRO A 20 9.02 -0.88 14.28
CA PRO A 20 9.44 -0.58 12.91
C PRO A 20 10.97 -0.74 12.78
N PRO A 21 11.50 -0.97 11.57
CA PRO A 21 12.94 -0.89 11.33
C PRO A 21 13.48 0.54 11.61
N PRO A 22 14.75 0.69 11.99
CA PRO A 22 15.41 1.98 12.20
C PRO A 22 15.76 2.63 10.84
N LEU A 23 14.73 3.05 10.09
CA LEU A 23 14.89 3.51 8.70
C LEU A 23 15.77 4.76 8.58
N GLU A 24 15.59 5.72 9.47
CA GLU A 24 16.30 7.00 9.40
C GLU A 24 17.80 6.77 9.57
N GLU A 25 18.18 5.97 10.56
CA GLU A 25 19.56 5.65 10.91
C GLU A 25 20.23 4.87 9.77
N VAL A 26 19.58 3.81 9.26
CA VAL A 26 20.19 2.98 8.22
C VAL A 26 20.29 3.70 6.87
N TYR A 27 19.33 4.57 6.52
CA TYR A 27 19.45 5.39 5.30
C TYR A 27 20.45 6.53 5.46
N TYR A 28 20.58 7.11 6.66
CA TYR A 28 21.63 8.08 6.94
C TYR A 28 23.01 7.46 6.75
N ILE A 29 23.27 6.30 7.36
CA ILE A 29 24.56 5.58 7.27
C ILE A 29 24.87 5.18 5.83
N THR A 30 23.91 4.57 5.13
CA THR A 30 24.12 4.12 3.74
C THR A 30 24.18 5.25 2.72
N GLY A 31 23.72 6.45 3.08
CA GLY A 31 23.80 7.67 2.28
C GLY A 31 25.04 8.51 2.51
N LEU A 32 25.94 8.13 3.44
CA LEU A 32 27.19 8.84 3.69
C LEU A 32 28.09 8.83 2.44
N PRO A 33 28.90 9.87 2.19
CA PRO A 33 29.91 9.84 1.14
C PRO A 33 30.93 8.70 1.36
N ASP A 34 31.48 8.14 0.29
CA ASP A 34 32.38 6.96 0.34
C ASP A 34 33.50 7.08 1.37
N GLN A 35 34.12 8.26 1.50
CA GLN A 35 35.18 8.47 2.49
C GLN A 35 34.69 8.24 3.93
N PHE A 36 33.50 8.73 4.28
CA PHE A 36 32.92 8.52 5.60
C PHE A 36 32.49 7.08 5.81
N GLN A 37 32.06 6.39 4.75
CA GLN A 37 31.78 4.95 4.83
C GLN A 37 33.06 4.16 5.10
N GLN A 38 34.18 4.51 4.47
CA GLN A 38 35.48 3.88 4.70
C GLN A 38 36.00 4.14 6.12
N ASP A 39 35.83 5.37 6.63
CA ASP A 39 36.17 5.71 8.00
C ASP A 39 35.30 4.89 8.98
N LEU A 40 33.99 4.78 8.72
CA LEU A 40 33.07 3.99 9.53
C LEU A 40 33.36 2.49 9.46
N LEU A 41 33.79 1.98 8.31
CA LEU A 41 34.21 0.59 8.15
C LEU A 41 35.45 0.28 9.00
N THR A 42 36.35 1.25 9.15
CA THR A 42 37.56 1.11 9.97
C THR A 42 37.24 1.17 11.47
N GLU A 43 36.37 2.09 11.88
CA GLU A 43 36.09 2.36 13.30
C GLU A 43 34.97 1.47 13.86
N CYS A 44 33.88 1.30 13.12
CA CYS A 44 32.64 0.63 13.53
C CYS A 44 32.05 -0.24 12.40
N PRO A 45 32.79 -1.25 11.89
CA PRO A 45 32.40 -2.02 10.71
C PRO A 45 31.01 -2.66 10.82
N ALA A 46 30.65 -3.16 12.01
CA ALA A 46 29.36 -3.81 12.24
C ALA A 46 28.17 -2.88 11.96
N MET A 47 28.30 -1.58 12.24
CA MET A 47 27.23 -0.60 12.02
C MET A 47 26.97 -0.38 10.53
N LEU A 48 28.03 -0.18 9.74
CA LEU A 48 27.92 0.02 8.29
C LEU A 48 27.37 -1.24 7.62
N ILE A 49 27.94 -2.40 7.92
CA ILE A 49 27.53 -3.69 7.33
C ILE A 49 26.06 -3.97 7.66
N LEU A 50 25.66 -3.81 8.92
CA LEU A 50 24.28 -3.99 9.34
C LEU A 50 23.33 -3.01 8.64
N ALA A 51 23.70 -1.73 8.50
CA ALA A 51 22.86 -0.75 7.82
C ALA A 51 22.57 -1.17 6.36
N TYR A 52 23.60 -1.63 5.64
CA TYR A 52 23.44 -2.18 4.29
C TYR A 52 22.55 -3.42 4.26
N MET A 53 22.72 -4.36 5.21
CA MET A 53 21.90 -5.57 5.28
C MET A 53 20.43 -5.26 5.61
N VAL A 54 20.16 -4.35 6.55
CA VAL A 54 18.80 -3.93 6.92
C VAL A 54 18.13 -3.23 5.74
N VAL A 55 18.81 -2.29 5.06
CA VAL A 55 18.27 -1.65 3.84
C VAL A 55 17.99 -2.71 2.77
N ALA A 56 18.90 -3.66 2.58
CA ALA A 56 18.70 -4.75 1.64
C ALA A 56 17.43 -5.55 1.96
N GLU A 57 17.23 -5.92 3.22
CA GLU A 57 16.03 -6.64 3.69
C GLU A 57 14.74 -5.84 3.46
N ILE A 58 14.74 -4.56 3.81
CA ILE A 58 13.58 -3.68 3.60
C ILE A 58 13.25 -3.57 2.12
N LYS A 59 14.25 -3.29 1.29
CA LYS A 59 14.12 -3.21 -0.17
C LYS A 59 13.61 -4.51 -0.76
N LEU A 60 14.08 -5.63 -0.20
CA LEU A 60 13.65 -6.96 -0.60
C LEU A 60 12.15 -7.14 -0.33
N ARG A 61 11.68 -6.86 0.89
CA ARG A 61 10.26 -6.94 1.28
C ARG A 61 9.37 -5.99 0.48
N LEU A 62 9.89 -4.85 0.07
CA LEU A 62 9.20 -3.89 -0.82
C LEU A 62 9.18 -4.33 -2.30
N GLY A 63 9.77 -5.47 -2.64
CA GLY A 63 9.81 -6.00 -4.01
C GLY A 63 10.87 -5.35 -4.90
N GLU A 64 11.76 -4.52 -4.34
CA GLU A 64 12.87 -3.90 -5.07
C GLU A 64 14.07 -4.85 -5.18
N VAL A 65 13.87 -6.03 -5.78
CA VAL A 65 14.82 -7.16 -5.76
C VAL A 65 16.22 -6.77 -6.23
N ARG A 66 16.34 -5.99 -7.31
CA ARG A 66 17.65 -5.57 -7.86
C ARG A 66 18.37 -4.61 -6.91
N THR A 67 17.66 -3.60 -6.42
CA THR A 67 18.20 -2.61 -5.47
C THR A 67 18.63 -3.33 -4.19
N SER A 68 17.77 -4.18 -3.66
CA SER A 68 18.04 -5.05 -2.51
C SER A 68 19.31 -5.86 -2.70
N ALA A 69 19.46 -6.59 -3.81
CA ALA A 69 20.63 -7.40 -4.09
C ALA A 69 21.92 -6.55 -4.14
N SER A 70 21.83 -5.30 -4.63
CA SER A 70 22.96 -4.36 -4.62
C SER A 70 23.39 -4.00 -3.20
N PHE A 71 22.45 -3.64 -2.32
CA PHE A 71 22.75 -3.34 -0.92
C PHE A 71 23.30 -4.57 -0.18
N TRP A 72 22.72 -5.74 -0.42
CA TRP A 72 23.17 -7.01 0.14
C TRP A 72 24.62 -7.32 -0.27
N THR A 73 24.91 -7.18 -1.56
CA THR A 73 26.25 -7.41 -2.11
C THR A 73 27.26 -6.43 -1.51
N GLN A 74 26.90 -5.15 -1.39
CA GLN A 74 27.78 -4.14 -0.82
C GLN A 74 28.08 -4.41 0.68
N GLY A 75 27.08 -4.80 1.47
CA GLY A 75 27.29 -5.20 2.87
C GLY A 75 28.23 -6.39 3.00
N HIS A 76 28.11 -7.39 2.12
CA HIS A 76 29.04 -8.52 2.08
C HIS A 76 30.45 -8.15 1.58
N GLN A 77 30.58 -7.18 0.68
CA GLN A 77 31.89 -6.67 0.25
C GLN A 77 32.62 -6.02 1.42
N PHE A 78 31.95 -5.16 2.19
CA PHE A 78 32.52 -4.57 3.39
C PHE A 78 32.94 -5.61 4.43
N LEU A 79 32.13 -6.66 4.61
CA LEU A 79 32.50 -7.77 5.47
C LEU A 79 33.77 -8.50 4.97
N ALA A 80 33.89 -8.69 3.65
CA ALA A 80 35.05 -9.35 3.04
C ALA A 80 36.32 -8.50 3.06
N GLU A 81 36.22 -7.18 3.29
CA GLU A 81 37.35 -6.28 3.50
C GLU A 81 37.96 -6.40 4.91
N LEU A 82 37.23 -6.99 5.87
CA LEU A 82 37.74 -7.24 7.21
C LEU A 82 38.71 -8.42 7.26
N GLU A 83 39.56 -8.47 8.29
CA GLU A 83 40.33 -9.68 8.57
C GLU A 83 39.39 -10.88 8.80
N SER A 84 39.77 -12.05 8.28
CA SER A 84 38.87 -13.22 8.21
C SER A 84 38.29 -13.63 9.56
N SER A 85 39.07 -13.55 10.64
CA SER A 85 38.60 -13.86 12.00
C SER A 85 37.59 -12.84 12.53
N ALA A 86 37.76 -11.56 12.20
CA ALA A 86 36.83 -10.50 12.56
C ALA A 86 35.51 -10.62 11.76
N ALA A 87 35.61 -10.94 10.46
CA ALA A 87 34.45 -11.19 9.61
C ALA A 87 33.62 -12.37 10.12
N GLU A 88 34.25 -13.51 10.45
CA GLU A 88 33.58 -14.69 10.99
C GLU A 88 32.88 -14.39 12.32
N THR A 89 33.61 -13.78 13.27
CA THR A 89 33.03 -13.38 14.57
C THR A 89 31.83 -12.45 14.38
N MET A 90 31.91 -11.51 13.43
CA MET A 90 30.85 -10.55 13.18
C MET A 90 29.61 -11.21 12.56
N MET A 91 29.79 -12.14 11.63
CA MET A 91 28.69 -12.90 11.00
C MET A 91 27.93 -13.77 12.00
N GLU A 92 28.62 -14.28 13.02
CA GLU A 92 28.00 -15.09 14.08
C GLU A 92 27.37 -14.23 15.18
N SER A 93 27.63 -12.91 15.17
CA SER A 93 27.16 -12.00 16.21
C SER A 93 25.79 -11.42 15.88
N TRP A 94 24.97 -11.28 16.92
CA TRP A 94 23.79 -10.42 16.84
C TRP A 94 24.23 -8.95 16.74
N PRO A 95 23.66 -8.12 15.87
CA PRO A 95 22.46 -8.34 15.04
C PRO A 95 22.70 -8.80 13.59
N ILE A 96 23.95 -8.98 13.14
CA ILE A 96 24.27 -9.31 11.74
C ILE A 96 23.70 -10.68 11.34
N LEU A 97 23.87 -11.68 12.21
CA LEU A 97 23.34 -13.03 11.99
C LEU A 97 21.82 -13.02 11.74
N GLU A 98 21.11 -12.16 12.46
CA GLU A 98 19.66 -12.06 12.36
C GLU A 98 19.24 -11.38 11.04
N ALA A 99 19.91 -10.29 10.69
CA ALA A 99 19.72 -9.62 9.39
C ALA A 99 19.88 -10.59 8.22
N GLN A 100 20.92 -11.43 8.29
CA GLN A 100 21.18 -12.44 7.27
C GLN A 100 20.10 -13.50 7.19
N ARG A 101 19.69 -14.08 8.33
CA ARG A 101 18.61 -15.07 8.36
C ARG A 101 17.32 -14.51 7.77
N TYR A 102 16.96 -13.28 8.12
CA TYR A 102 15.77 -12.62 7.60
C TYR A 102 15.86 -12.34 6.10
N TYR A 103 17.02 -11.87 5.61
CA TYR A 103 17.25 -11.65 4.20
C TYR A 103 17.13 -12.95 3.39
N GLU A 104 17.84 -14.00 3.80
CA GLU A 104 17.85 -15.31 3.12
C GLU A 104 16.46 -15.93 3.09
N ALA A 105 15.73 -15.90 4.22
CA ALA A 105 14.33 -16.33 4.27
C ALA A 105 13.46 -15.53 3.29
N SER A 106 13.63 -14.20 3.26
CA SER A 106 12.87 -13.32 2.36
C SER A 106 13.19 -13.57 0.88
N VAL A 107 14.45 -13.88 0.52
CA VAL A 107 14.85 -14.21 -0.86
C VAL A 107 14.13 -15.45 -1.34
N LEU A 108 14.00 -16.47 -0.48
CA LEU A 108 13.27 -17.69 -0.80
C LEU A 108 11.77 -17.39 -1.05
N GLU A 109 11.17 -16.49 -0.27
CA GLU A 109 9.77 -16.07 -0.43
C GLU A 109 9.51 -15.17 -1.65
N ILE A 110 10.52 -14.45 -2.16
CA ILE A 110 10.37 -13.46 -3.25
C ILE A 110 10.58 -14.04 -4.64
N ARG A 111 11.28 -15.18 -4.75
CA ARG A 111 11.40 -15.87 -6.02
C ARG A 111 10.07 -16.43 -6.53
N GLU A 112 9.01 -16.36 -5.73
CA GLU A 112 7.66 -16.71 -6.13
C GLU A 112 6.92 -15.47 -6.65
N ASP A 113 6.41 -15.59 -7.88
CA ASP A 113 5.41 -14.72 -8.48
C ASP A 113 4.28 -14.37 -7.49
N PHE A 114 3.44 -13.37 -7.80
CA PHE A 114 2.23 -13.11 -7.01
C PHE A 114 1.39 -14.38 -6.73
N ALA A 115 1.57 -15.42 -7.55
CA ALA A 115 1.11 -16.78 -7.33
C ALA A 115 1.32 -17.32 -5.90
N GLY A 116 2.45 -17.02 -5.25
CA GLY A 116 2.75 -17.49 -3.89
C GLY A 116 2.13 -16.66 -2.77
N VAL A 117 1.65 -15.45 -3.06
CA VAL A 117 1.14 -14.52 -2.01
C VAL A 117 -0.37 -14.35 -2.01
N ILE A 118 -1.06 -14.75 -3.08
CA ILE A 118 -2.52 -14.74 -3.13
C ILE A 118 -3.05 -15.74 -2.08
N PRO A 119 -3.92 -15.30 -1.14
CA PRO A 119 -4.46 -16.20 -0.14
C PRO A 119 -5.16 -17.40 -0.79
N VAL A 120 -4.90 -18.61 -0.28
CA VAL A 120 -5.58 -19.83 -0.74
C VAL A 120 -7.10 -19.64 -0.59
N GLY A 121 -7.86 -19.99 -1.63
CA GLY A 121 -9.31 -19.77 -1.63
C GLY A 121 -9.76 -18.42 -2.18
N SER A 122 -8.84 -17.57 -2.65
CA SER A 122 -9.21 -16.26 -3.21
C SER A 122 -9.95 -16.39 -4.53
N ASP A 123 -10.96 -15.54 -4.72
CA ASP A 123 -11.67 -15.38 -5.99
C ASP A 123 -11.25 -14.08 -6.67
N LEU A 124 -11.25 -14.07 -8.01
CA LEU A 124 -11.00 -12.89 -8.82
C LEU A 124 -12.24 -12.53 -9.63
N THR A 125 -12.68 -11.27 -9.56
CA THR A 125 -13.69 -10.73 -10.46
C THR A 125 -13.11 -9.56 -11.23
N ILE A 126 -13.11 -9.65 -12.56
CA ILE A 126 -12.64 -8.62 -13.48
C ILE A 126 -13.87 -7.97 -14.10
N TYR A 127 -14.00 -6.66 -13.93
CA TYR A 127 -15.02 -5.86 -14.62
C TYR A 127 -14.40 -5.23 -15.86
N GLU A 128 -14.82 -5.71 -17.03
CA GLU A 128 -14.36 -5.24 -18.33
C GLU A 128 -15.21 -4.10 -18.84
N LYS A 129 -14.56 -3.12 -19.46
CA LYS A 129 -15.18 -1.92 -20.01
C LYS A 129 -14.57 -1.61 -21.38
N CYS A 130 -15.23 -0.77 -22.16
CA CYS A 130 -14.71 -0.29 -23.45
C CYS A 130 -14.34 -1.42 -24.42
N ASP A 131 -15.16 -2.48 -24.47
CA ASP A 131 -14.95 -3.66 -25.32
C ASP A 131 -13.59 -4.37 -25.12
N SER A 132 -12.96 -4.17 -23.96
CA SER A 132 -11.75 -4.91 -23.59
C SER A 132 -12.04 -6.40 -23.49
N THR A 133 -11.10 -7.23 -23.93
CA THR A 133 -11.15 -8.69 -23.74
C THR A 133 -9.91 -9.16 -23.00
N THR A 134 -10.11 -9.70 -21.81
CA THR A 134 -9.12 -10.23 -20.90
C THR A 134 -9.11 -11.74 -21.04
N ASP A 135 -7.92 -12.29 -21.25
CA ASP A 135 -7.71 -13.73 -21.19
C ASP A 135 -7.71 -14.18 -19.71
N PRO A 136 -8.64 -15.05 -19.28
CA PRO A 136 -8.67 -15.55 -17.91
C PRO A 136 -7.55 -16.58 -17.62
N ASP A 137 -6.99 -17.22 -18.65
CA ASP A 137 -6.10 -18.39 -18.50
C ASP A 137 -4.88 -18.13 -17.57
N PRO A 138 -4.22 -16.95 -17.62
CA PRO A 138 -3.11 -16.65 -16.71
C PRO A 138 -3.51 -16.60 -15.22
N PHE A 139 -4.79 -16.39 -14.91
CA PHE A 139 -5.29 -16.24 -13.55
C PHE A 139 -5.85 -17.54 -12.96
N LEU A 140 -6.28 -18.48 -13.80
CA LEU A 140 -6.88 -19.74 -13.36
C LEU A 140 -6.00 -20.56 -12.40
N PRO A 141 -4.66 -20.61 -12.53
CA PRO A 141 -3.81 -21.32 -11.56
C PRO A 141 -3.70 -20.61 -10.20
N LEU A 142 -4.07 -19.33 -10.12
CA LEU A 142 -3.79 -18.46 -8.97
C LEU A 142 -5.02 -18.26 -8.07
N PHE A 143 -6.22 -18.38 -8.64
CA PHE A 143 -7.49 -18.11 -7.97
C PHE A 143 -8.40 -19.33 -7.99
N SER A 144 -9.22 -19.46 -6.95
CA SER A 144 -10.22 -20.53 -6.83
C SER A 144 -11.35 -20.37 -7.83
N SER A 145 -11.68 -19.13 -8.18
CA SER A 145 -12.52 -18.80 -9.33
C SER A 145 -12.08 -17.49 -9.98
N VAL A 146 -12.29 -17.40 -11.30
CA VAL A 146 -12.09 -16.18 -12.08
C VAL A 146 -13.38 -15.86 -12.80
N GLN A 147 -13.96 -14.70 -12.52
CA GLN A 147 -15.16 -14.21 -13.18
C GLN A 147 -14.82 -12.97 -13.99
N ILE A 148 -15.21 -12.96 -15.26
CA ILE A 148 -15.13 -11.79 -16.11
C ILE A 148 -16.55 -11.28 -16.32
N ARG A 149 -16.78 -10.00 -16.03
CA ARG A 149 -18.07 -9.34 -16.15
C ARG A 149 -17.92 -8.11 -17.03
N HIS A 150 -18.69 -8.06 -18.11
CA HIS A 150 -18.78 -6.84 -18.90
C HIS A 150 -19.65 -5.81 -18.18
N LEU A 151 -19.18 -4.57 -18.12
CA LEU A 151 -19.91 -3.44 -17.58
C LEU A 151 -19.85 -2.28 -18.58
N ASP A 152 -21.00 -1.91 -19.11
CA ASP A 152 -21.12 -0.76 -19.99
C ASP A 152 -21.05 0.54 -19.16
N ASP A 153 -20.30 1.52 -19.66
CA ASP A 153 -20.21 2.84 -19.05
C ASP A 153 -21.35 3.78 -19.48
N GLY A 154 -22.21 3.38 -20.42
CA GLY A 154 -23.24 4.27 -20.94
C GLY A 154 -22.64 5.52 -21.57
N ASP A 155 -23.34 6.66 -21.51
CA ASP A 155 -22.90 7.90 -22.16
C ASP A 155 -21.74 8.61 -21.41
N THR A 156 -21.50 8.27 -20.15
CA THR A 156 -20.49 8.91 -19.30
C THR A 156 -19.60 7.87 -18.65
N ARG A 157 -18.28 7.95 -18.83
CA ARG A 157 -17.33 7.02 -18.21
C ARG A 157 -17.46 7.04 -16.69
N GLN A 158 -17.84 5.90 -16.09
CA GLN A 158 -18.08 5.76 -14.65
C GLN A 158 -16.93 5.05 -13.93
N ASP A 159 -15.88 4.70 -14.68
CA ASP A 159 -14.58 4.27 -14.17
C ASP A 159 -14.68 3.14 -13.13
N GLU A 160 -13.74 2.99 -12.21
CA GLU A 160 -13.79 1.89 -11.24
C GLU A 160 -15.00 1.97 -10.28
N CYS A 161 -15.59 3.15 -10.09
CA CYS A 161 -16.70 3.34 -9.16
C CYS A 161 -17.92 2.47 -9.49
N SER A 162 -18.33 2.44 -10.77
CA SER A 162 -19.48 1.60 -11.14
C SER A 162 -19.18 0.12 -11.04
N ALA A 163 -17.94 -0.31 -11.28
CA ALA A 163 -17.53 -1.70 -11.07
C ALA A 163 -17.61 -2.09 -9.60
N TYR A 164 -17.09 -1.25 -8.70
CA TYR A 164 -17.09 -1.51 -7.26
C TYR A 164 -18.50 -1.54 -6.69
N LEU A 165 -19.33 -0.56 -7.05
CA LEU A 165 -20.73 -0.52 -6.61
C LEU A 165 -21.52 -1.70 -7.15
N THR A 166 -21.33 -2.06 -8.42
CA THR A 166 -21.97 -3.24 -9.02
C THR A 166 -21.56 -4.52 -8.28
N TYR A 167 -20.28 -4.67 -7.93
CA TYR A 167 -19.81 -5.81 -7.15
C TYR A 167 -20.44 -5.85 -5.76
N ILE A 168 -20.43 -4.73 -5.03
CA ILE A 168 -20.99 -4.62 -3.69
C ILE A 168 -22.48 -4.98 -3.70
N VAL A 169 -23.27 -4.35 -4.57
CA VAL A 169 -24.72 -4.58 -4.66
C VAL A 169 -25.02 -6.03 -5.05
N SER A 170 -24.35 -6.57 -6.06
CA SER A 170 -24.60 -7.93 -6.57
C SER A 170 -24.26 -9.03 -5.58
N ASN A 171 -23.32 -8.76 -4.66
CA ASN A 171 -22.80 -9.76 -3.72
C ASN A 171 -23.08 -9.40 -2.26
N TYR A 172 -23.90 -8.39 -1.98
CA TYR A 172 -24.05 -7.79 -0.66
C TYR A 172 -24.38 -8.82 0.44
N GLY A 173 -25.23 -9.80 0.13
CA GLY A 173 -25.61 -10.88 1.05
C GLY A 173 -24.57 -12.02 1.20
N ASN A 174 -23.50 -12.01 0.40
CA ASN A 174 -22.48 -13.06 0.34
C ASN A 174 -21.07 -12.49 0.05
N LEU A 175 -20.72 -11.40 0.74
CA LEU A 175 -19.40 -10.78 0.58
C LEU A 175 -18.29 -11.64 1.24
N PRO A 176 -17.11 -11.78 0.60
CA PRO A 176 -15.99 -12.45 1.23
C PRO A 176 -15.46 -11.62 2.41
N LYS A 177 -14.77 -12.26 3.36
CA LYS A 177 -14.31 -11.62 4.61
C LYS A 177 -13.49 -10.34 4.37
N HIS A 178 -12.63 -10.37 3.37
CA HIS A 178 -11.89 -9.20 2.90
C HIS A 178 -12.02 -9.11 1.39
N ILE A 179 -12.08 -7.88 0.89
CA ILE A 179 -12.16 -7.56 -0.53
C ILE A 179 -11.04 -6.58 -0.84
N LEU A 180 -10.31 -6.84 -1.92
CA LEU A 180 -9.30 -5.95 -2.44
C LEU A 180 -9.84 -5.30 -3.71
N PHE A 181 -10.08 -3.99 -3.66
CA PHE A 181 -10.53 -3.22 -4.81
C PHE A 181 -9.32 -2.59 -5.52
N LEU A 182 -9.19 -2.87 -6.81
CA LEU A 182 -8.10 -2.43 -7.67
C LEU A 182 -8.69 -1.84 -8.96
N GLN A 183 -8.18 -0.67 -9.37
CA GLN A 183 -8.56 -0.05 -10.62
C GLN A 183 -7.81 -0.68 -11.81
N GLY A 184 -8.26 -0.45 -13.04
CA GLY A 184 -7.72 -1.14 -14.23
C GLY A 184 -6.22 -0.98 -14.47
N ASP A 185 -5.62 0.13 -14.06
CA ASP A 185 -4.17 0.39 -14.14
C ASP A 185 -3.50 0.45 -12.77
N ALA A 186 -4.02 -0.32 -11.82
CA ALA A 186 -3.64 -0.36 -10.40
C ALA A 186 -2.14 -0.17 -10.13
N LEU A 187 -1.30 -0.93 -10.83
CA LEU A 187 0.14 -0.98 -10.61
C LEU A 187 0.90 0.28 -11.06
N LYS A 188 0.24 1.22 -11.75
CA LYS A 188 0.80 2.55 -12.04
C LYS A 188 0.65 3.52 -10.86
N HIS A 189 -0.31 3.26 -9.98
CA HIS A 189 -0.68 4.17 -8.88
C HIS A 189 -0.44 3.56 -7.50
N ALA A 190 -0.47 2.22 -7.39
CA ALA A 190 -0.21 1.49 -6.17
C ALA A 190 1.28 1.17 -5.99
N ASN A 191 1.74 1.22 -4.74
CA ASN A 191 3.05 0.70 -4.37
C ASN A 191 2.99 -0.84 -4.39
N ARG A 192 3.73 -1.47 -5.32
CA ARG A 192 3.76 -2.94 -5.49
C ARG A 192 4.20 -3.67 -4.22
N GLY A 193 5.19 -3.12 -3.51
CA GLY A 193 5.66 -3.66 -2.24
C GLY A 193 4.57 -3.67 -1.17
N LEU A 194 3.86 -2.55 -1.04
CA LEU A 194 2.73 -2.45 -0.10
C LEU A 194 1.61 -3.43 -0.45
N LEU A 195 1.21 -3.51 -1.73
CA LEU A 195 0.21 -4.47 -2.18
C LEU A 195 0.62 -5.90 -1.81
N ARG A 196 1.87 -6.28 -2.08
CA ARG A 196 2.40 -7.60 -1.72
C ARG A 196 2.38 -7.82 -0.21
N LEU A 197 2.81 -6.86 0.60
CA LEU A 197 2.78 -6.95 2.07
C LEU A 197 1.36 -7.14 2.60
N ILE A 198 0.37 -6.49 1.98
CA ILE A 198 -1.04 -6.66 2.34
C ILE A 198 -1.52 -8.05 1.98
N LEU A 199 -1.24 -8.54 0.77
CA LEU A 199 -1.62 -9.90 0.36
C LEU A 199 -1.01 -10.96 1.28
N VAL A 200 0.29 -10.87 1.56
CA VAL A 200 0.99 -11.74 2.53
C VAL A 200 0.33 -11.64 3.91
N GLY A 201 0.10 -10.42 4.40
CA GLY A 201 -0.50 -10.22 5.70
C GLY A 201 -1.94 -10.73 5.82
N VAL A 202 -2.72 -10.68 4.73
CA VAL A 202 -4.06 -11.29 4.66
C VAL A 202 -3.95 -12.82 4.66
N SER A 203 -3.03 -13.39 3.88
CA SER A 203 -2.77 -14.84 3.81
C SER A 203 -2.39 -15.44 5.16
N PHE A 204 -1.61 -14.71 5.97
CA PHE A 204 -1.25 -15.12 7.34
C PHE A 204 -2.25 -14.67 8.42
N GLY A 205 -3.32 -13.95 8.05
CA GLY A 205 -4.30 -13.42 9.00
C GLY A 205 -3.74 -12.39 9.99
N THR A 206 -2.62 -11.74 9.65
CA THR A 206 -1.96 -10.72 10.47
C THR A 206 -2.53 -9.31 10.23
N VAL A 207 -3.18 -9.09 9.08
CA VAL A 207 -3.92 -7.85 8.81
C VAL A 207 -5.24 -7.88 9.55
N LYS A 208 -5.32 -7.10 10.64
CA LYS A 208 -6.55 -6.88 11.42
C LYS A 208 -7.31 -5.60 11.03
N ALA A 209 -6.66 -4.75 10.23
CA ALA A 209 -7.22 -3.48 9.79
C ALA A 209 -8.52 -3.74 9.00
N GLN A 210 -9.54 -2.94 9.30
CA GLN A 210 -10.84 -3.05 8.65
C GLN A 210 -10.88 -2.34 7.29
N PHE A 211 -9.96 -1.40 7.08
CA PHE A 211 -9.73 -0.68 5.83
C PHE A 211 -8.24 -0.38 5.71
N VAL A 212 -7.66 -0.57 4.53
CA VAL A 212 -6.26 -0.19 4.23
C VAL A 212 -6.20 0.40 2.84
N HIS A 213 -5.81 1.67 2.75
CA HIS A 213 -5.55 2.32 1.46
C HIS A 213 -4.25 1.79 0.83
N LEU A 214 -4.25 1.47 -0.47
CA LEU A 214 -3.09 0.89 -1.18
C LEU A 214 -2.14 1.92 -1.81
N ASN A 215 -2.64 3.13 -2.09
CA ASN A 215 -1.82 4.17 -2.71
C ASN A 215 -0.99 4.94 -1.66
N SER A 216 0.18 5.44 -2.05
CA SER A 216 1.07 6.22 -1.18
C SER A 216 0.90 7.74 -1.31
N PRO A 217 0.65 8.33 -2.51
CA PRO A 217 0.49 9.77 -2.63
C PRO A 217 -0.75 10.25 -1.87
N ARG A 218 -0.58 11.26 -1.00
CA ARG A 218 -1.69 11.94 -0.34
C ARG A 218 -2.33 12.96 -1.27
N LEU A 219 -3.66 12.98 -1.29
CA LEU A 219 -4.41 14.05 -1.94
C LEU A 219 -4.31 15.33 -1.09
N VAL A 220 -4.12 16.46 -1.76
CA VAL A 220 -4.22 17.77 -1.10
C VAL A 220 -5.62 17.89 -0.51
N SER A 221 -5.69 18.24 0.78
CA SER A 221 -6.95 18.45 1.51
C SER A 221 -7.66 19.72 1.04
N ALA A 222 -8.18 19.71 -0.18
CA ALA A 222 -8.98 20.78 -0.76
C ALA A 222 -10.48 20.50 -0.53
N GLN A 223 -11.21 21.46 0.00
CA GLN A 223 -12.67 21.43 0.08
C GLN A 223 -13.26 22.29 -1.04
N THR A 224 -13.67 21.68 -2.15
CA THR A 224 -14.40 22.38 -3.21
C THR A 224 -15.91 22.36 -2.95
N LYS A 225 -16.67 23.30 -3.53
CA LYS A 225 -18.13 23.30 -3.44
C LYS A 225 -18.74 22.01 -4.00
N CYS A 226 -18.23 21.56 -5.14
CA CYS A 226 -18.62 20.29 -5.76
C CYS A 226 -18.44 19.08 -4.82
N ARG A 227 -17.28 18.97 -4.16
CA ARG A 227 -17.01 17.88 -3.21
C ARG A 227 -17.98 17.90 -2.01
N LYS A 228 -18.31 19.09 -1.49
CA LYS A 228 -19.32 19.23 -0.41
C LYS A 228 -20.72 18.82 -0.88
N ALA A 229 -21.11 19.24 -2.09
CA ALA A 229 -22.42 18.90 -2.65
C ALA A 229 -22.57 17.40 -2.91
N ILE A 230 -21.55 16.73 -3.48
CA ILE A 230 -21.56 15.27 -3.68
C ILE A 230 -21.55 14.53 -2.34
N TYR A 231 -20.78 15.00 -1.35
CA TYR A 231 -20.82 14.43 -0.01
C TYR A 231 -22.24 14.50 0.58
N GLU A 232 -22.87 15.67 0.55
CA GLU A 232 -24.23 15.88 1.06
C GLU A 232 -25.26 15.04 0.30
N GLN A 233 -25.10 14.87 -1.03
CA GLN A 233 -25.94 13.97 -1.82
C GLN A 233 -25.85 12.51 -1.36
N VAL A 234 -24.64 12.03 -1.06
CA VAL A 234 -24.37 10.65 -0.62
C VAL A 234 -24.87 10.43 0.81
N PHE A 235 -24.45 11.28 1.75
CA PHE A 235 -24.64 11.06 3.19
C PHE A 235 -25.87 11.76 3.77
N GLY A 236 -26.46 12.74 3.07
CA GLY A 236 -27.61 13.50 3.54
C GLY A 236 -27.27 14.57 4.59
N GLU A 237 -25.98 14.90 4.76
CA GLU A 237 -25.49 15.87 5.72
C GLU A 237 -24.28 16.64 5.16
N PRO A 238 -24.01 17.87 5.63
CA PRO A 238 -22.91 18.67 5.10
C PRO A 238 -21.53 18.15 5.54
N LEU A 239 -20.53 18.27 4.66
CA LEU A 239 -19.13 17.99 5.00
C LEU A 239 -18.53 19.16 5.81
N GLU A 240 -18.44 18.99 7.13
CA GLU A 240 -17.83 19.97 8.03
C GLU A 240 -16.29 19.88 8.02
N GLU A 241 -15.75 18.66 8.10
CA GLU A 241 -14.32 18.40 8.22
C GLU A 241 -13.57 18.39 6.89
N LYS A 242 -12.27 18.68 6.93
CA LYS A 242 -11.42 18.58 5.73
C LYS A 242 -11.27 17.11 5.34
N LEU A 243 -11.56 16.81 4.08
CA LEU A 243 -11.27 15.50 3.51
C LEU A 243 -9.75 15.36 3.31
N SER A 244 -9.16 14.33 3.92
CA SER A 244 -7.74 14.03 3.81
C SER A 244 -7.57 12.52 3.60
N THR A 245 -7.03 12.15 2.45
CA THR A 245 -6.94 10.74 2.03
C THR A 245 -5.79 10.58 1.02
N TYR A 246 -5.62 9.37 0.51
CA TYR A 246 -4.64 9.05 -0.52
C TYR A 246 -5.29 9.11 -1.91
N CYS A 247 -4.49 9.29 -2.96
CA CYS A 247 -5.01 9.27 -4.32
C CYS A 247 -5.68 7.94 -4.62
N CYS A 248 -6.72 8.00 -5.47
CA CYS A 248 -7.23 6.92 -6.28
C CYS A 248 -7.90 5.76 -5.53
N ALA A 249 -8.86 5.09 -6.18
CA ALA A 249 -9.77 4.16 -5.51
C ALA A 249 -9.20 2.74 -5.38
N GLN A 250 -8.15 2.58 -4.57
CA GLN A 250 -7.52 1.27 -4.37
C GLN A 250 -7.31 0.97 -2.88
N PHE A 251 -7.98 -0.06 -2.37
CA PHE A 251 -8.01 -0.36 -0.94
C PHE A 251 -8.37 -1.82 -0.66
N LEU A 252 -7.87 -2.33 0.47
CA LEU A 252 -8.39 -3.51 1.14
C LEU A 252 -9.51 -3.08 2.09
N VAL A 253 -10.61 -3.82 2.14
CA VAL A 253 -11.68 -3.58 3.11
C VAL A 253 -12.26 -4.90 3.63
N ALA A 254 -12.61 -4.94 4.91
CA ALA A 254 -13.36 -6.04 5.51
C ALA A 254 -14.84 -5.94 5.15
N SER A 255 -15.52 -7.08 4.86
CA SER A 255 -16.95 -7.05 4.53
C SER A 255 -17.81 -6.44 5.62
N SER A 256 -17.41 -6.56 6.89
CA SER A 256 -18.03 -5.89 8.04
C SER A 256 -18.22 -4.38 7.83
N ARG A 257 -17.24 -3.69 7.20
CA ARG A 257 -17.32 -2.25 6.89
C ARG A 257 -18.34 -1.94 5.81
N ILE A 258 -18.42 -2.79 4.79
CA ILE A 258 -19.42 -2.65 3.72
C ILE A 258 -20.81 -2.88 4.32
N THR A 259 -21.00 -3.95 5.08
CA THR A 259 -22.30 -4.29 5.68
C THR A 259 -22.72 -3.37 6.82
N ALA A 260 -21.86 -2.45 7.25
CA ALA A 260 -22.21 -1.42 8.24
C ALA A 260 -23.19 -0.38 7.65
N ARG A 261 -23.32 -0.30 6.33
CA ARG A 261 -24.33 0.48 5.61
C ARG A 261 -25.23 -0.46 4.84
N THR A 262 -26.51 -0.14 4.67
CA THR A 262 -27.46 -1.03 3.99
C THR A 262 -27.18 -1.15 2.49
N VAL A 263 -27.72 -2.18 1.85
CA VAL A 263 -27.59 -2.34 0.39
C VAL A 263 -28.20 -1.16 -0.37
N GLU A 264 -29.32 -0.61 0.12
CA GLU A 264 -30.02 0.52 -0.48
C GLU A 264 -29.15 1.79 -0.52
N PHE A 265 -28.23 1.94 0.44
CA PHE A 265 -27.25 3.02 0.42
C PHE A 265 -26.32 2.90 -0.81
N TYR A 266 -25.82 1.70 -1.08
CA TYR A 266 -24.96 1.43 -2.24
C TYR A 266 -25.73 1.48 -3.56
N GLU A 267 -26.99 1.01 -3.59
CA GLU A 267 -27.86 1.14 -4.76
C GLU A 267 -28.14 2.60 -5.11
N LYS A 268 -28.36 3.45 -4.10
CA LYS A 268 -28.52 4.90 -4.30
C LYS A 268 -27.25 5.52 -4.90
N MET A 269 -26.07 5.15 -4.40
CA MET A 269 -24.80 5.59 -4.98
C MET A 269 -24.60 5.08 -6.41
N ALA A 270 -24.92 3.82 -6.69
CA ALA A 270 -24.81 3.24 -8.04
C ALA A 270 -25.73 3.97 -9.02
N LYS A 271 -26.95 4.27 -8.58
CA LYS A 271 -27.90 5.05 -9.38
C LYS A 271 -27.38 6.46 -9.66
N SER A 272 -26.80 7.14 -8.66
CA SER A 272 -26.34 8.51 -8.83
C SER A 272 -25.21 8.65 -9.86
N MET A 273 -24.42 7.60 -10.12
CA MET A 273 -23.40 7.59 -11.20
C MET A 273 -23.96 7.92 -12.58
N ASN A 274 -25.25 7.65 -12.81
CA ASN A 274 -25.96 7.95 -14.05
C ASN A 274 -26.75 9.26 -14.01
N GLU A 275 -26.81 9.92 -12.84
CA GLU A 275 -27.53 11.18 -12.64
C GLU A 275 -26.59 12.37 -12.89
N ALA A 276 -27.15 13.51 -13.27
CA ALA A 276 -26.39 14.75 -13.44
C ALA A 276 -25.71 15.14 -12.12
N SER A 277 -24.47 15.63 -12.20
CA SER A 277 -23.77 16.14 -11.02
C SER A 277 -24.50 17.35 -10.41
N PRO A 278 -24.32 17.61 -9.11
CA PRO A 278 -24.82 18.83 -8.48
C PRO A 278 -24.39 20.09 -9.25
N GLY A 279 -25.19 21.16 -9.21
CA GLY A 279 -24.92 22.39 -9.96
C GLY A 279 -23.62 23.11 -9.56
N GLU A 280 -23.06 22.77 -8.40
CA GLU A 280 -21.77 23.22 -7.90
C GLU A 280 -20.56 22.54 -8.58
N CYS A 281 -20.82 21.48 -9.35
CA CYS A 281 -19.82 20.73 -10.09
C CYS A 281 -19.73 21.21 -11.53
N SER A 282 -18.51 21.20 -12.06
CA SER A 282 -18.27 21.39 -13.49
C SER A 282 -17.95 20.04 -14.08
N ASP A 283 -18.89 19.48 -14.84
CA ASP A 283 -18.70 18.16 -15.42
C ASP A 283 -17.55 18.14 -16.43
N ILE A 284 -16.70 17.12 -16.29
CA ILE A 284 -15.65 16.83 -17.25
C ILE A 284 -16.30 16.04 -18.38
N VAL A 285 -16.22 16.57 -19.61
CA VAL A 285 -16.82 15.91 -20.77
C VAL A 285 -16.30 14.48 -20.89
N GLY A 286 -17.22 13.52 -20.92
CA GLY A 286 -16.92 12.10 -21.04
C GLY A 286 -16.54 11.39 -19.74
N HIS A 287 -16.47 12.08 -18.60
CA HIS A 287 -16.13 11.48 -17.29
C HIS A 287 -17.18 11.81 -16.23
N SER A 288 -17.50 10.82 -15.39
CA SER A 288 -18.35 11.03 -14.23
C SER A 288 -17.61 11.81 -13.15
N THR A 289 -17.98 13.09 -12.95
CA THR A 289 -17.47 13.91 -11.84
C THR A 289 -17.76 13.27 -10.49
N GLN A 290 -18.89 12.58 -10.37
CA GLN A 290 -19.23 11.88 -9.14
C GLN A 290 -18.23 10.76 -8.84
N CYS A 291 -17.83 9.97 -9.85
CA CYS A 291 -16.82 8.93 -9.63
C CYS A 291 -15.47 9.51 -9.19
N LEU A 292 -15.00 10.58 -9.85
CA LEU A 292 -13.76 11.27 -9.45
C LEU A 292 -13.79 11.77 -8.00
N ILE A 293 -14.96 12.20 -7.51
CA ILE A 293 -15.10 12.58 -6.11
C ILE A 293 -15.20 11.34 -5.20
N TYR A 294 -15.86 10.27 -5.64
CA TYR A 294 -15.95 9.01 -4.90
C TYR A 294 -14.59 8.38 -4.64
N GLU A 295 -13.61 8.52 -5.56
CA GLU A 295 -12.23 8.11 -5.31
C GLU A 295 -11.69 8.62 -3.97
N SER A 296 -12.03 9.86 -3.63
CA SER A 296 -11.62 10.48 -2.37
C SER A 296 -12.57 10.22 -1.19
N LEU A 297 -13.73 9.62 -1.41
CA LEU A 297 -14.76 9.37 -0.39
C LEU A 297 -14.86 7.90 0.02
N TRP A 298 -14.22 6.96 -0.69
CA TRP A 298 -14.35 5.53 -0.41
C TRP A 298 -14.10 5.16 1.05
N HIS A 299 -13.10 5.77 1.70
CA HIS A 299 -12.84 5.51 3.11
C HIS A 299 -14.01 5.95 4.01
N VAL A 300 -14.64 7.09 3.73
CA VAL A 300 -15.82 7.57 4.48
C VAL A 300 -17.07 6.73 4.19
N VAL A 301 -17.26 6.35 2.93
CA VAL A 301 -18.28 5.39 2.49
C VAL A 301 -18.14 4.08 3.29
N LEU A 302 -16.92 3.69 3.64
CA LEU A 302 -16.61 2.47 4.39
C LEU A 302 -16.44 2.71 5.91
N GLY A 303 -16.83 3.88 6.40
CA GLY A 303 -16.95 4.19 7.83
C GLY A 303 -15.66 4.67 8.51
N GLU A 304 -14.65 5.05 7.74
CA GLU A 304 -13.46 5.75 8.24
C GLU A 304 -13.72 7.27 8.37
N PRO A 305 -12.96 8.01 9.20
CA PRO A 305 -13.15 9.45 9.35
C PRO A 305 -12.83 10.24 8.07
N PRO A 306 -13.42 11.42 7.83
CA PRO A 306 -13.13 12.26 6.67
C PRO A 306 -11.64 12.57 6.48
N ALA A 307 -10.90 12.73 7.58
CA ALA A 307 -9.46 12.89 7.57
C ALA A 307 -8.75 11.62 8.05
N LEU A 308 -8.14 10.87 7.13
CA LEU A 308 -7.29 9.74 7.47
C LEU A 308 -5.97 10.23 8.09
N PRO A 309 -5.47 9.56 9.17
CA PRO A 309 -4.14 9.83 9.71
C PRO A 309 -3.05 9.45 8.70
N ARG A 310 -1.88 10.08 8.80
CA ARG A 310 -0.72 9.66 8.00
C ARG A 310 -0.43 8.20 8.31
N ARG A 311 -0.01 7.42 7.32
CA ARG A 311 0.18 5.97 7.48
C ARG A 311 1.14 5.66 8.61
N VAL A 312 2.21 6.43 8.75
CA VAL A 312 3.19 6.31 9.85
C VAL A 312 2.56 6.56 11.25
N GLU A 313 1.52 7.38 11.31
CA GLU A 313 0.80 7.77 12.54
C GLU A 313 -0.41 6.86 12.83
N ASP A 314 -0.86 6.06 11.86
CA ASP A 314 -2.05 5.23 11.97
C ASP A 314 -1.82 4.00 12.84
N ALA A 315 -2.02 4.15 14.15
CA ALA A 315 -1.85 3.07 15.11
C ALA A 315 -2.76 1.85 14.89
N SER A 316 -3.80 1.96 14.04
CA SER A 316 -4.64 0.83 13.67
C SER A 316 -3.95 -0.12 12.68
N LEU A 317 -2.90 0.35 11.99
CA LEU A 317 -2.15 -0.43 11.02
C LEU A 317 -0.98 -1.18 11.69
N PRO A 318 -0.72 -2.44 11.28
CA PRO A 318 0.52 -3.14 11.59
C PRO A 318 1.75 -2.31 11.20
N SER A 319 2.86 -2.41 11.95
CA SER A 319 4.09 -1.62 11.69
C SER A 319 4.60 -1.73 10.26
N PHE A 320 4.52 -2.91 9.63
CA PHE A 320 4.93 -3.12 8.24
C PHE A 320 4.03 -2.42 7.21
N LEU A 321 2.82 -2.01 7.61
CA LEU A 321 1.91 -1.18 6.82
C LEU A 321 1.98 0.30 7.23
N ARG A 322 3.05 0.73 7.91
CA ARG A 322 3.29 2.12 8.31
C ARG A 322 4.57 2.73 7.69
N PRO A 323 4.82 2.58 6.37
CA PRO A 323 5.95 3.24 5.73
C PRO A 323 5.82 4.75 5.82
N LEU A 324 6.97 5.44 5.82
CA LEU A 324 7.02 6.89 5.63
C LEU A 324 6.38 7.26 4.29
N GLU A 325 5.55 8.29 4.32
CA GLU A 325 4.91 8.84 3.13
C GLU A 325 5.89 9.76 2.41
N GLU A 326 5.98 9.65 1.08
CA GLU A 326 6.61 10.71 0.28
C GLU A 326 5.61 11.86 0.16
N ASP A 327 5.96 13.04 0.68
CA ASP A 327 5.10 14.23 0.50
C ASP A 327 4.93 14.49 -1.02
N ALA A 328 3.68 14.50 -1.47
CA ALA A 328 3.30 14.46 -2.89
C ALA A 328 3.59 15.75 -3.69
N GLU A 329 4.46 16.65 -3.20
CA GLU A 329 4.85 17.86 -3.96
C GLU A 329 5.43 17.52 -5.34
N SER A 330 6.02 16.33 -5.49
CA SER A 330 6.55 15.81 -6.76
C SER A 330 5.47 15.44 -7.79
N TYR A 331 4.21 15.26 -7.37
CA TYR A 331 3.08 14.88 -8.24
C TYR A 331 2.20 16.07 -8.65
N LEU A 332 2.46 17.26 -8.12
CA LEU A 332 1.76 18.45 -8.59
C LEU A 332 2.17 18.77 -10.04
N PRO A 333 1.22 19.11 -10.94
CA PRO A 333 1.56 19.54 -12.30
C PRO A 333 2.62 20.65 -12.26
N ARG A 334 3.61 20.60 -13.18
CA ARG A 334 4.61 21.67 -13.31
C ARG A 334 3.89 23.01 -13.48
N GLY A 335 4.10 23.93 -12.52
CA GLY A 335 3.42 25.24 -12.47
C GLY A 335 2.45 25.44 -11.30
N SER A 336 2.30 24.46 -10.41
CA SER A 336 1.45 24.56 -9.21
C SER A 336 2.16 25.15 -7.97
N LYS A 337 3.38 25.68 -8.14
CA LYS A 337 4.19 26.31 -7.08
C LYS A 337 4.20 27.82 -7.21
#